data_AF-A0A7V8IY62-F1
#
_entry.id   AF-A0A7V8IY62-F1
#
_cell.length_a   1.000
_cell.length_b   1.000
_cell.length_c   1.000
_cell.angle_alpha   90.00
_cell.angle_beta   90.00
_cell.angle_gamma   90.00
#
_symmetry.space_group_name_H-M   'P 1'
#
loop_
_entity.id
_entity.type
_entity.pdbx_description
1 polymer ?
#
loop_
_entity_poly.entity_id
_entity_poly.type
_entity_poly.pdbx_seq_one_letter_code
_entity_poly.pdbx_strand_id
1 'polypeptide(L)'
;MASPPEQKTSAKGLTYQLRLPDNYAKGKHPLVVGLHGAGGTCANFMQWMSSPQATFPKDAILLAPQALKNGAWDKEDTEPLADLVREMKAAHTPVRTIGFGFSRGAYYTFHLGTTYPELYDGAIPFAGGLPGSVPDSEDMRRLPFYVLHGDADDVVPITESERSVKALEAAKVTVKFEKIAGLKHTVDWAGVKRGLDWIGGILDERQKALDDEVAKKIAELEKSLKEKSWEAAAAGFGAITRVPAKLAPKVAALAKAHVLSPEESLAFAAIAAAGRCGADGVAALKGIPGTNEKFATAAATALGVTGAPAAVEPLFAYLKTKSDTVAMAAAAALAVLGGDAATGALVAGLSNCEALLPASPRKGGILEALNRNTGQSFAKASEWKKWLAEKGKK
;
A
#
# COMPACT_ATOMS: atom_id res chain seq x y z
N MET A 1 16.18 11.83 20.61
CA MET A 1 15.64 10.73 21.43
C MET A 1 14.30 10.42 20.81
N ALA A 2 14.12 9.23 20.21
CA ALA A 2 12.91 8.88 19.47
C ALA A 2 11.65 9.26 20.25
N SER A 3 10.71 9.91 19.57
CA SER A 3 9.45 10.40 20.14
C SER A 3 8.80 9.35 21.04
N PRO A 4 8.19 9.77 22.17
CA PRO A 4 7.50 8.84 23.06
C PRO A 4 6.36 8.15 22.30
N PRO A 5 6.05 6.88 22.62
CA PRO A 5 4.89 6.22 22.04
C PRO A 5 3.58 6.94 22.38
N GLU A 6 2.70 7.03 21.39
CA GLU A 6 1.36 7.61 21.53
C GLU A 6 0.32 6.50 21.49
N GLN A 7 -0.64 6.53 22.42
CA GLN A 7 -1.81 5.66 22.36
C GLN A 7 -2.90 6.30 21.49
N LYS A 8 -3.44 5.53 20.55
CA LYS A 8 -4.43 5.96 19.56
C LYS A 8 -5.50 4.89 19.36
N THR A 9 -6.55 5.27 18.65
CA THR A 9 -7.65 4.38 18.27
C THR A 9 -7.82 4.42 16.75
N SER A 10 -7.95 3.25 16.12
CA SER A 10 -8.13 3.13 14.66
C SER A 10 -9.53 3.57 14.24
N ALA A 11 -9.76 3.72 12.93
CA ALA A 11 -11.10 4.06 12.43
C ALA A 11 -12.15 2.98 12.79
N LYS A 12 -11.71 1.75 13.05
CA LYS A 12 -12.53 0.61 13.50
C LYS A 12 -12.54 0.40 15.01
N GLY A 13 -12.00 1.32 15.80
CA GLY A 13 -12.06 1.26 17.26
C GLY A 13 -10.99 0.42 17.94
N LEU A 14 -9.99 -0.08 17.20
CA LEU A 14 -8.88 -0.84 17.78
C LEU A 14 -7.90 0.10 18.47
N THR A 15 -7.61 -0.13 19.75
CA THR A 15 -6.59 0.64 20.47
C THR A 15 -5.20 0.17 20.06
N TYR A 16 -4.25 1.09 19.90
CA TYR A 16 -2.86 0.77 19.58
C TYR A 16 -1.89 1.81 20.15
N GLN A 17 -0.62 1.43 20.27
CA GLN A 17 0.48 2.37 20.42
C GLN A 17 1.25 2.50 19.11
N LEU A 18 1.65 3.74 18.82
CA LEU A 18 2.45 4.10 17.67
C LEU A 18 3.69 4.86 18.14
N ARG A 19 4.84 4.47 17.61
CA ARG A 19 6.09 5.22 17.80
C ARG A 19 6.66 5.57 16.44
N LEU A 20 6.84 6.86 16.21
CA LEU A 20 7.53 7.37 15.02
C LEU A 20 9.02 7.58 15.33
N PRO A 21 9.92 7.35 14.36
CA PRO A 21 11.33 7.64 14.53
C PRO A 21 11.60 9.16 14.58
N ASP A 22 12.72 9.58 15.16
CA ASP A 22 13.11 11.01 15.28
C ASP A 22 13.18 11.72 13.92
N ASN A 23 13.66 11.02 12.90
CA ASN A 23 13.80 11.51 11.53
C ASN A 23 12.57 11.19 10.67
N TYR A 24 11.38 11.10 11.28
CA TYR A 24 10.17 10.71 10.58
C TYR A 24 9.90 11.57 9.33
N ALA A 25 9.69 10.89 8.22
CA ALA A 25 9.30 11.44 6.93
C ALA A 25 8.44 10.38 6.22
N LYS A 26 7.22 10.76 5.85
CA LYS A 26 6.32 9.88 5.10
C LYS A 26 7.03 9.31 3.87
N GLY A 27 6.91 8.00 3.64
CA GLY A 27 7.53 7.36 2.47
C GLY A 27 8.96 6.87 2.67
N LYS A 28 9.58 7.06 3.84
CA LYS A 28 11.02 6.76 4.04
C LYS A 28 11.33 5.66 5.05
N HIS A 29 10.37 5.27 5.86
CA HIS A 29 10.60 4.45 7.05
C HIS A 29 9.94 3.08 6.92
N PRO A 30 10.57 1.99 7.42
CA PRO A 30 9.90 0.71 7.53
C PRO A 30 8.85 0.75 8.64
N LEU A 31 7.82 -0.08 8.54
CA LEU A 31 6.80 -0.30 9.56
C LEU A 31 7.00 -1.68 10.17
N VAL A 32 7.10 -1.76 11.50
CA VAL A 32 7.07 -3.03 12.24
C VAL A 32 5.74 -3.14 12.97
N VAL A 33 4.95 -4.14 12.59
CA VAL A 33 3.68 -4.49 13.25
C VAL A 33 3.96 -5.55 14.30
N GLY A 34 4.00 -5.15 15.57
CA GLY A 34 4.36 -5.99 16.70
C GLY A 34 3.14 -6.49 17.49
N LEU A 35 2.93 -7.81 17.51
CA LEU A 35 1.80 -8.45 18.16
C LEU A 35 2.21 -9.07 19.50
N HIS A 36 1.55 -8.64 20.58
CA HIS A 36 1.88 -9.06 21.94
C HIS A 36 1.46 -10.51 22.25
N GLY A 37 2.09 -11.13 23.24
CA GLY A 37 1.72 -12.45 23.75
C GLY A 37 0.44 -12.46 24.59
N ALA A 38 0.06 -13.63 25.09
CA ALA A 38 -1.09 -13.76 26.00
C ALA A 38 -0.85 -12.98 27.31
N GLY A 39 -1.89 -12.31 27.81
CA GLY A 39 -1.82 -11.39 28.95
C GLY A 39 -1.10 -10.06 28.66
N GLY A 40 -0.61 -9.85 27.44
CA GLY A 40 0.09 -8.63 27.02
C GLY A 40 -0.83 -7.45 26.75
N THR A 41 -0.23 -6.26 26.66
CA THR A 41 -0.89 -5.03 26.23
C THR A 41 -0.09 -4.33 25.14
N CYS A 42 -0.72 -3.47 24.35
CA CYS A 42 -0.01 -2.61 23.41
C CYS A 42 1.10 -1.79 24.09
N ALA A 43 0.85 -1.32 25.32
CA ALA A 43 1.78 -0.51 26.08
C ALA A 43 3.03 -1.28 26.54
N ASN A 44 2.86 -2.44 27.16
CA ASN A 44 4.01 -3.22 27.62
C ASN A 44 4.82 -3.77 26.44
N PHE A 45 4.16 -4.11 25.34
CA PHE A 45 4.81 -4.63 24.15
C PHE A 45 5.57 -3.53 23.41
N MET A 46 5.00 -2.33 23.32
CA MET A 46 5.71 -1.17 22.77
C MET A 46 6.96 -0.83 23.59
N GLN A 47 6.89 -0.91 24.93
CA GLN A 47 8.05 -0.73 25.79
C GLN A 47 9.13 -1.78 25.50
N TRP A 48 8.72 -3.05 25.31
CA TRP A 48 9.64 -4.14 25.00
C TRP A 48 10.30 -4.00 23.63
N MET A 49 9.52 -3.69 22.59
CA MET A 49 10.00 -3.40 21.23
C MET A 49 10.89 -2.14 21.17
N SER A 50 10.72 -1.23 22.11
CA SER A 50 11.50 0.01 22.22
C SER A 50 12.73 -0.12 23.12
N SER A 51 12.95 -1.29 23.72
CA SER A 51 14.07 -1.52 24.65
C SER A 51 15.42 -1.47 23.93
N PRO A 52 16.53 -1.13 24.62
CA PRO A 52 17.86 -1.15 24.02
C PRO A 52 18.30 -2.51 23.47
N GLN A 53 17.66 -3.60 23.94
CA GLN A 53 17.92 -4.96 23.48
C GLN A 53 17.18 -5.28 22.16
N ALA A 54 16.07 -4.59 21.89
CA ALA A 54 15.33 -4.80 20.66
C ALA A 54 16.16 -4.35 19.44
N THR A 55 16.19 -5.20 18.41
CA THR A 55 17.06 -5.03 17.24
C THR A 55 16.32 -4.53 16.01
N PHE A 56 15.14 -3.94 16.18
CA PHE A 56 14.44 -3.28 15.08
C PHE A 56 15.24 -2.07 14.57
N PRO A 57 15.10 -1.71 13.27
CA PRO A 57 15.75 -0.52 12.74
C PRO A 57 15.40 0.72 13.56
N LYS A 58 16.40 1.57 13.85
CA LYS A 58 16.20 2.78 14.67
C LYS A 58 15.28 3.81 14.00
N ASP A 59 15.18 3.75 12.69
CA ASP A 59 14.30 4.56 11.84
C ASP A 59 12.96 3.86 11.55
N ALA A 60 12.64 2.75 12.21
CA ALA A 60 11.36 2.08 12.04
C ALA A 60 10.22 2.85 12.72
N ILE A 61 9.07 2.87 12.05
CA ILE A 61 7.78 3.10 12.68
C ILE A 61 7.41 1.82 13.41
N LEU A 62 7.15 1.90 14.72
CA LEU A 62 6.70 0.76 15.51
C LEU A 62 5.20 0.90 15.78
N LEU A 63 4.45 -0.17 15.48
CA LEU A 63 3.04 -0.29 15.76
C LEU A 63 2.82 -1.47 16.71
N ALA A 64 2.16 -1.23 17.85
CA ALA A 64 1.73 -2.27 18.78
C ALA A 64 0.21 -2.17 18.98
N PRO A 65 -0.61 -3.00 18.31
CA PRO A 65 -2.05 -3.03 18.54
C PRO A 65 -2.41 -3.77 19.83
N GLN A 66 -3.58 -3.44 20.38
CA GLN A 66 -4.19 -4.12 21.51
C GLN A 66 -5.25 -5.09 21.01
N ALA A 67 -5.20 -6.36 21.42
CA ALA A 67 -6.30 -7.30 21.19
C ALA A 67 -7.60 -6.79 21.81
N LEU A 68 -8.74 -6.97 21.12
CA LEU A 68 -10.07 -6.47 21.51
C LEU A 68 -10.52 -7.01 22.86
N LYS A 69 -10.23 -8.29 23.12
CA LYS A 69 -10.47 -8.93 24.42
C LYS A 69 -9.18 -8.86 25.23
N ASN A 70 -9.29 -8.48 26.50
CA ASN A 70 -8.17 -8.29 27.41
C ASN A 70 -7.17 -9.46 27.34
N GLY A 71 -6.01 -9.21 26.74
CA GLY A 71 -4.84 -10.09 26.80
C GLY A 71 -4.83 -11.28 25.85
N ALA A 72 -5.76 -11.44 24.89
CA ALA A 72 -5.66 -12.56 23.94
C ALA A 72 -6.23 -12.23 22.56
N TRP A 73 -5.46 -12.55 21.52
CA TRP A 73 -5.90 -12.50 20.14
C TRP A 73 -6.89 -13.64 19.83
N ASP A 74 -8.00 -13.31 19.19
CA ASP A 74 -9.08 -14.20 18.77
C ASP A 74 -9.62 -13.77 17.40
N LYS A 75 -10.41 -14.60 16.72
CA LYS A 75 -10.88 -14.37 15.34
C LYS A 75 -11.47 -12.98 15.10
N GLU A 76 -12.13 -12.37 16.09
CA GLU A 76 -12.73 -11.04 15.97
C GLU A 76 -11.68 -9.92 15.80
N ASP A 77 -10.42 -10.17 16.15
CA ASP A 77 -9.32 -9.22 15.95
C ASP A 77 -8.83 -9.17 14.49
N THR A 78 -9.18 -10.16 13.66
CA THR A 78 -8.63 -10.33 12.30
C THR A 78 -8.84 -9.10 11.42
N GLU A 79 -10.10 -8.71 11.22
CA GLU A 79 -10.44 -7.57 10.33
C GLU A 79 -10.02 -6.22 10.92
N PRO A 80 -10.27 -5.90 12.21
CA PRO A 80 -9.80 -4.65 12.80
C PRO A 80 -8.28 -4.49 12.76
N LEU A 81 -7.52 -5.57 12.94
CA LEU A 81 -6.06 -5.56 12.82
C LEU A 81 -5.63 -5.35 11.37
N ALA A 82 -6.24 -6.07 10.42
CA ALA A 82 -5.96 -5.90 8.99
C ALA A 82 -6.21 -4.45 8.55
N ASP A 83 -7.35 -3.88 8.94
CA ASP A 83 -7.71 -2.49 8.65
C ASP A 83 -6.74 -1.50 9.28
N LEU A 84 -6.30 -1.71 10.53
CA LEU A 84 -5.28 -0.86 11.14
C LEU A 84 -3.95 -0.92 10.36
N VAL A 85 -3.53 -2.09 9.89
CA VAL A 85 -2.31 -2.19 9.05
C VAL A 85 -2.49 -1.44 7.73
N ARG A 86 -3.67 -1.54 7.09
CA ARG A 86 -4.01 -0.75 5.89
C ARG A 86 -3.99 0.75 6.16
N GLU A 87 -4.57 1.19 7.28
CA GLU A 87 -4.56 2.58 7.74
C GLU A 87 -3.12 3.09 7.89
N MET A 88 -2.24 2.31 8.55
CA MET A 88 -0.84 2.70 8.72
C MET A 88 -0.08 2.74 7.39
N LYS A 89 -0.34 1.78 6.48
CA LYS A 89 0.26 1.78 5.13
C LYS A 89 -0.18 3.01 4.34
N ALA A 90 -1.45 3.41 4.40
CA ALA A 90 -1.95 4.61 3.73
C ALA A 90 -1.42 5.92 4.36
N ALA A 91 -1.39 5.98 5.70
CA ALA A 91 -0.96 7.16 6.44
C ALA A 91 0.54 7.42 6.26
N HIS A 92 1.37 6.39 6.35
CA HIS A 92 2.82 6.52 6.44
C HIS A 92 3.59 6.08 5.19
N THR A 93 2.93 5.36 4.27
CA THR A 93 3.54 4.80 3.03
C THR A 93 4.89 4.14 3.32
N PRO A 94 4.95 3.13 4.20
CA PRO A 94 6.22 2.58 4.65
C PRO A 94 6.97 1.92 3.48
N VAL A 95 8.30 1.98 3.52
CA VAL A 95 9.14 1.35 2.47
C VAL A 95 9.08 -0.17 2.53
N ARG A 96 8.77 -0.73 3.70
CA ARG A 96 8.53 -2.14 4.00
C ARG A 96 7.62 -2.26 5.21
N THR A 97 6.77 -3.27 5.26
CA THR A 97 5.97 -3.63 6.44
C THR A 97 6.35 -5.02 6.92
N ILE A 98 6.90 -5.14 8.13
CA ILE A 98 7.29 -6.41 8.74
C ILE A 98 6.31 -6.77 9.86
N GLY A 99 5.72 -7.96 9.77
CA GLY A 99 4.95 -8.55 10.87
C GLY A 99 5.89 -9.23 11.87
N PHE A 100 5.79 -8.88 13.15
CA PHE A 100 6.50 -9.56 14.23
C PHE A 100 5.51 -9.90 15.35
N GLY A 101 5.69 -11.06 15.97
CA GLY A 101 4.86 -11.44 17.10
C GLY A 101 5.55 -12.47 17.97
N PHE A 102 5.22 -12.45 19.26
CA PHE A 102 5.72 -13.41 20.24
C PHE A 102 4.57 -14.20 20.86
N SER A 103 4.75 -15.51 21.07
CA SER A 103 3.75 -16.37 21.72
C SER A 103 2.40 -16.31 21.01
N ARG A 104 1.28 -15.98 21.68
CA ARG A 104 -0.02 -15.75 21.02
C ARG A 104 0.06 -14.75 19.86
N GLY A 105 0.90 -13.73 19.97
CA GLY A 105 1.16 -12.78 18.90
C GLY A 105 1.83 -13.42 17.68
N ALA A 106 2.70 -14.43 17.88
CA ALA A 106 3.30 -15.18 16.77
C ALA A 106 2.27 -16.04 16.03
N TYR A 107 1.31 -16.64 16.74
CA TYR A 107 0.17 -17.30 16.10
C TYR A 107 -0.62 -16.33 15.22
N TYR A 108 -0.80 -15.10 15.70
CA TYR A 108 -1.53 -14.07 14.95
C TYR A 108 -0.70 -13.45 13.82
N THR A 109 0.63 -13.41 13.93
CA THR A 109 1.54 -13.06 12.83
C THR A 109 1.45 -14.08 11.71
N PHE A 110 1.43 -15.38 12.03
CA PHE A 110 1.15 -16.43 11.04
C PHE A 110 -0.26 -16.27 10.43
N HIS A 111 -1.28 -16.16 11.27
CA HIS A 111 -2.69 -16.02 10.84
C HIS A 111 -2.88 -14.85 9.88
N LEU A 112 -2.46 -13.65 10.26
CA LEU A 112 -2.61 -12.45 9.43
C LEU A 112 -1.78 -12.55 8.15
N GLY A 113 -0.55 -13.06 8.23
CA GLY A 113 0.30 -13.27 7.05
C GLY A 113 -0.25 -14.30 6.07
N THR A 114 -1.00 -15.30 6.54
CA THR A 114 -1.65 -16.30 5.67
C THR A 114 -3.03 -15.88 5.17
N THR A 115 -3.73 -15.01 5.89
CA THR A 115 -5.08 -14.55 5.51
C THR A 115 -5.02 -13.32 4.60
N TYR A 116 -4.09 -12.41 4.87
CA TYR A 116 -3.86 -11.18 4.10
C TYR A 116 -2.35 -11.01 3.81
N PRO A 117 -1.75 -11.85 2.95
CA PRO A 117 -0.32 -11.78 2.65
C PRO A 117 0.14 -10.42 2.13
N GLU A 118 -0.76 -9.62 1.53
CA GLU A 118 -0.47 -8.29 1.01
C GLU A 118 -0.19 -7.23 2.09
N LEU A 119 -0.51 -7.53 3.36
CA LEU A 119 -0.27 -6.60 4.46
C LEU A 119 1.21 -6.52 4.83
N TYR A 120 1.95 -7.61 4.66
CA TYR A 120 3.36 -7.72 5.03
C TYR A 120 4.27 -7.91 3.81
N ASP A 121 5.48 -7.37 3.89
CA ASP A 121 6.59 -7.68 2.98
C ASP A 121 7.47 -8.81 3.55
N GLY A 122 7.31 -9.15 4.83
CA GLY A 122 7.94 -10.27 5.51
C GLY A 122 7.41 -10.45 6.93
N ALA A 123 7.52 -11.66 7.48
CA ALA A 123 6.99 -11.99 8.79
C ALA A 123 8.00 -12.76 9.67
N ILE A 124 8.04 -12.42 10.96
CA ILE A 124 8.91 -13.00 11.98
C ILE A 124 8.08 -13.46 13.18
N PRO A 125 7.43 -14.63 13.09
CA PRO A 125 6.76 -15.24 14.24
C PRO A 125 7.79 -15.89 15.18
N PHE A 126 7.71 -15.57 16.47
CA PHE A 126 8.60 -16.09 17.50
C PHE A 126 7.83 -16.90 18.55
N ALA A 127 8.18 -18.18 18.74
CA ALA A 127 7.56 -19.08 19.72
C ALA A 127 6.04 -19.24 19.57
N GLY A 128 5.58 -19.62 18.37
CA GLY A 128 4.16 -19.87 18.08
C GLY A 128 3.95 -20.89 16.96
N GLY A 129 2.74 -20.91 16.39
CA GLY A 129 2.39 -21.79 15.28
C GLY A 129 1.30 -21.22 14.38
N LEU A 130 1.02 -21.87 13.26
CA LEU A 130 0.03 -21.49 12.28
C LEU A 130 -1.31 -22.16 12.60
N PRO A 131 -2.36 -21.41 13.00
CA PRO A 131 -3.69 -21.97 13.21
C PRO A 131 -4.43 -22.08 11.87
N GLY A 132 -4.11 -23.06 11.02
CA GLY A 132 -4.85 -23.27 9.78
C GLY A 132 -4.01 -23.79 8.62
N SER A 133 -4.58 -23.70 7.42
CA SER A 133 -3.92 -24.05 6.17
C SER A 133 -3.20 -22.85 5.57
N VAL A 134 -2.16 -23.13 4.78
CA VAL A 134 -1.49 -22.12 3.95
C VAL A 134 -2.21 -22.08 2.59
N PRO A 135 -2.74 -20.93 2.16
CA PRO A 135 -3.34 -20.82 0.83
C PRO A 135 -2.32 -21.05 -0.28
N ASP A 136 -2.74 -21.75 -1.35
CA ASP A 136 -1.94 -21.85 -2.57
C ASP A 136 -2.16 -20.61 -3.45
N SER A 137 -1.38 -19.56 -3.22
CA SER A 137 -1.44 -18.32 -4.00
C SER A 137 -0.07 -17.73 -4.32
N GLU A 138 0.01 -16.91 -5.36
CA GLU A 138 1.24 -16.16 -5.66
C GLU A 138 1.63 -15.20 -4.53
N ASP A 139 0.65 -14.54 -3.91
CA ASP A 139 0.92 -13.58 -2.84
C ASP A 139 1.50 -14.27 -1.60
N MET A 140 1.04 -15.49 -1.28
CA MET A 140 1.67 -16.30 -0.25
C MET A 140 3.11 -16.66 -0.59
N ARG A 141 3.41 -17.05 -1.83
CA ARG A 141 4.78 -17.34 -2.28
C ARG A 141 5.69 -16.12 -2.24
N ARG A 142 5.12 -14.91 -2.34
CA ARG A 142 5.86 -13.65 -2.21
C ARG A 142 6.16 -13.28 -0.76
N LEU A 143 5.46 -13.80 0.25
CA LEU A 143 5.72 -13.43 1.63
C LEU A 143 6.80 -14.31 2.29
N PRO A 144 8.02 -13.81 2.59
CA PRO A 144 9.01 -14.57 3.32
C PRO A 144 8.69 -14.65 4.83
N PHE A 145 8.86 -15.85 5.41
CA PHE A 145 8.74 -16.09 6.85
C PHE A 145 10.10 -16.46 7.46
N TYR A 146 10.49 -15.78 8.54
CA TYR A 146 11.61 -16.18 9.38
C TYR A 146 11.09 -16.62 10.75
N VAL A 147 10.95 -17.93 10.93
CA VAL A 147 10.38 -18.52 12.13
C VAL A 147 11.49 -18.76 13.16
N LEU A 148 11.27 -18.30 14.39
CA LEU A 148 12.21 -18.46 15.52
C LEU A 148 11.52 -19.22 16.65
N HIS A 149 12.21 -20.18 17.25
CA HIS A 149 11.69 -20.90 18.42
C HIS A 149 12.83 -21.46 19.28
N GLY A 150 12.70 -21.35 20.60
CA GLY A 150 13.59 -22.03 21.53
C GLY A 150 13.33 -23.54 21.59
N ASP A 151 14.38 -24.36 21.62
CA ASP A 151 14.20 -25.83 21.74
C ASP A 151 13.92 -26.30 23.18
N ALA A 152 14.06 -25.40 24.16
CA ALA A 152 13.75 -25.62 25.56
C ALA A 152 12.51 -24.83 26.02
N ASP A 153 11.66 -24.39 25.07
CA ASP A 153 10.40 -23.71 25.37
C ASP A 153 9.45 -24.65 26.14
N ASP A 154 9.11 -24.25 27.36
CA ASP A 154 8.30 -24.99 28.31
C ASP A 154 6.82 -24.54 28.33
N VAL A 155 6.45 -23.58 27.49
CA VAL A 155 5.09 -23.02 27.39
C VAL A 155 4.44 -23.34 26.05
N VAL A 156 5.16 -23.11 24.95
CA VAL A 156 4.72 -23.45 23.60
C VAL A 156 5.68 -24.49 23.05
N PRO A 157 5.24 -25.73 22.80
CA PRO A 157 6.12 -26.74 22.24
C PRO A 157 6.69 -26.32 20.87
N ILE A 158 7.99 -26.51 20.67
CA ILE A 158 8.67 -26.19 19.39
C ILE A 158 8.02 -26.89 18.17
N THR A 159 7.36 -28.03 18.41
CA THR A 159 6.60 -28.77 17.39
C THR A 159 5.50 -27.93 16.72
N GLU A 160 4.99 -26.89 17.39
CA GLU A 160 4.05 -25.93 16.81
C GLU A 160 4.69 -25.16 15.63
N SER A 161 5.91 -24.65 15.81
CA SER A 161 6.65 -24.00 14.73
C SER A 161 7.12 -25.00 13.68
N GLU A 162 7.56 -26.20 14.06
CA GLU A 162 7.95 -27.24 13.09
C GLU A 162 6.82 -27.62 12.14
N ARG A 163 5.60 -27.81 12.66
CA ARG A 163 4.42 -28.09 11.82
C ARG A 163 4.11 -26.92 10.89
N SER A 164 4.23 -25.70 11.38
CA SER A 164 3.96 -24.47 10.62
C SER A 164 4.95 -24.31 9.46
N VAL A 165 6.24 -24.54 9.72
CA VAL A 165 7.30 -24.48 8.70
C VAL A 165 7.07 -25.55 7.63
N LYS A 166 6.76 -26.79 8.03
CA LYS A 166 6.42 -27.86 7.08
C LYS A 166 5.22 -27.50 6.18
N ALA A 167 4.19 -26.85 6.74
CA ALA A 167 3.04 -26.40 5.96
C ALA A 167 3.41 -25.30 4.95
N LEU A 168 4.25 -24.34 5.36
CA LEU A 168 4.75 -23.28 4.49
C LEU A 168 5.65 -23.83 3.37
N GLU A 169 6.55 -24.77 3.69
CA GLU A 169 7.39 -25.45 2.70
C GLU A 169 6.55 -26.24 1.69
N ALA A 170 5.53 -26.97 2.15
CA ALA A 170 4.63 -27.72 1.28
C ALA A 170 3.86 -26.81 0.31
N ALA A 171 3.53 -25.58 0.74
CA ALA A 171 2.92 -24.54 -0.09
C ALA A 171 3.93 -23.76 -0.96
N LYS A 172 5.22 -24.14 -0.93
CA LYS A 172 6.33 -23.48 -1.63
C LYS A 172 6.53 -22.01 -1.21
N VAL A 173 6.16 -21.67 0.01
CA VAL A 173 6.42 -20.35 0.61
C VAL A 173 7.90 -20.25 0.97
N THR A 174 8.49 -19.07 0.79
CA THR A 174 9.88 -18.83 1.20
C THR A 174 9.94 -18.77 2.73
N VAL A 175 10.47 -19.80 3.38
CA VAL A 175 10.53 -19.88 4.84
C VAL A 175 11.91 -20.30 5.31
N LYS A 176 12.37 -19.71 6.42
CA LYS A 176 13.54 -20.16 7.17
C LYS A 176 13.13 -20.40 8.62
N PHE A 177 13.56 -21.53 9.16
CA PHE A 177 13.34 -21.88 10.56
C PHE A 177 14.66 -21.88 11.33
N GLU A 178 14.71 -21.13 12.42
CA GLU A 178 15.84 -21.10 13.32
C GLU A 178 15.44 -21.58 14.71
N LYS A 179 16.05 -22.70 15.12
CA LYS A 179 15.93 -23.26 16.47
C LYS A 179 17.01 -22.65 17.36
N ILE A 180 16.63 -22.15 18.52
CA ILE A 180 17.53 -21.46 19.44
C ILE A 180 17.83 -22.37 20.63
N ALA A 181 19.04 -22.89 20.65
CA ALA A 181 19.47 -23.89 21.63
C ALA A 181 19.38 -23.36 23.07
N GLY A 182 18.70 -24.11 23.94
CA GLY A 182 18.52 -23.82 25.36
C GLY A 182 17.59 -22.65 25.67
N LEU A 183 17.02 -21.99 24.66
CA LEU A 183 16.11 -20.86 24.88
C LEU A 183 14.74 -21.39 25.36
N LYS A 184 14.28 -20.84 26.48
CA LYS A 184 12.92 -21.07 27.02
C LYS A 184 11.89 -20.13 26.36
N HIS A 185 10.70 -19.98 26.95
CA HIS A 185 9.66 -19.09 26.43
C HIS A 185 9.98 -17.59 26.60
N THR A 186 10.89 -17.08 25.78
CA THR A 186 11.29 -15.65 25.71
C THR A 186 11.80 -15.31 24.30
N VAL A 187 12.18 -14.06 24.06
CA VAL A 187 12.72 -13.61 22.76
C VAL A 187 14.24 -13.51 22.77
N ASP A 188 14.86 -14.09 21.75
CA ASP A 188 16.24 -13.80 21.36
C ASP A 188 16.26 -12.69 20.31
N TRP A 189 16.60 -11.48 20.75
CA TRP A 189 16.67 -10.32 19.85
C TRP A 189 17.76 -10.45 18.79
N ALA A 190 18.85 -11.17 19.04
CA ALA A 190 19.86 -11.41 18.02
C ALA A 190 19.28 -12.27 16.88
N GLY A 191 18.46 -13.26 17.20
CA GLY A 191 17.67 -14.04 16.24
C GLY A 191 16.68 -13.20 15.45
N VAL A 192 15.94 -12.30 16.12
CA VAL A 192 15.05 -11.35 15.42
C VAL A 192 15.84 -10.47 14.44
N LYS A 193 17.04 -10.00 14.81
CA LYS A 193 17.91 -9.25 13.89
C LYS A 193 18.31 -10.09 12.67
N ARG A 194 18.74 -11.34 12.86
CA ARG A 194 19.05 -12.25 11.74
C ARG A 194 17.86 -12.44 10.82
N GLY A 195 16.65 -12.51 11.39
CA GLY A 195 15.40 -12.59 10.62
C GLY A 195 15.14 -11.34 9.78
N LEU A 196 15.30 -10.15 10.36
CA LEU A 196 15.17 -8.88 9.65
C LEU A 196 16.20 -8.76 8.52
N ASP A 197 17.46 -9.10 8.79
CA ASP A 197 18.55 -9.05 7.80
C ASP A 197 18.27 -10.03 6.63
N TRP A 198 17.81 -11.25 6.92
CA TRP A 198 17.49 -12.26 5.91
C TRP A 198 16.29 -11.87 5.04
N ILE A 199 15.20 -11.39 5.65
CA ILE A 199 14.05 -10.85 4.91
C ILE A 199 14.51 -9.66 4.04
N GLY A 200 15.32 -8.77 4.60
CA GLY A 200 15.87 -7.63 3.90
C GLY A 200 16.62 -8.03 2.63
N GLY A 201 17.51 -9.02 2.72
CA GLY A 201 18.27 -9.55 1.59
C GLY A 201 17.36 -10.11 0.48
N ILE A 202 16.33 -10.89 0.84
CA ILE A 202 15.38 -11.43 -0.15
C ILE A 202 14.65 -10.29 -0.89
N LEU A 203 14.21 -9.27 -0.14
CA LEU A 203 13.49 -8.14 -0.73
C LEU A 203 14.41 -7.30 -1.62
N ASP A 204 15.67 -7.11 -1.23
CA ASP A 204 16.69 -6.42 -2.02
C ASP A 204 16.99 -7.16 -3.33
N GLU A 205 17.17 -8.49 -3.27
CA GLU A 205 17.39 -9.32 -4.46
C GLU A 205 16.21 -9.26 -5.43
N ARG A 206 14.97 -9.36 -4.92
CA ARG A 206 13.76 -9.24 -5.74
C ARG A 206 13.62 -7.86 -6.36
N GLN A 207 13.92 -6.80 -5.61
CA GLN A 207 13.89 -5.43 -6.13
C GLN A 207 14.95 -5.24 -7.22
N LYS A 208 16.17 -5.76 -7.01
CA LYS A 208 17.24 -5.71 -8.00
C LYS A 208 16.85 -6.46 -9.28
N ALA A 209 16.27 -7.65 -9.17
CA ALA A 209 15.80 -8.41 -10.32
C ALA A 209 14.75 -7.64 -11.14
N LEU A 210 13.81 -6.99 -10.46
CA LEU A 210 12.81 -6.14 -11.10
C LEU A 210 13.44 -4.91 -11.77
N ASP A 211 14.38 -4.24 -11.09
CA ASP A 211 15.13 -3.10 -11.64
C ASP A 211 15.87 -3.50 -12.92
N ASP A 212 16.58 -4.64 -12.90
CA ASP A 212 17.34 -5.16 -14.04
C ASP A 212 16.41 -5.53 -15.22
N GLU A 213 15.28 -6.19 -14.93
CA GLU A 213 14.25 -6.52 -15.94
C GLU A 213 13.68 -5.28 -16.62
N VAL A 214 13.25 -4.29 -15.82
CA VAL A 214 12.63 -3.07 -16.34
C VAL A 214 13.65 -2.19 -17.05
N ALA A 215 14.91 -2.13 -16.59
CA ALA A 215 15.97 -1.42 -17.28
C ALA A 215 16.22 -2.00 -18.69
N LYS A 216 16.19 -3.33 -18.85
CA LYS A 216 16.29 -3.98 -20.16
C LYS A 216 15.11 -3.60 -21.08
N LYS A 217 13.88 -3.67 -20.56
CA LYS A 217 12.68 -3.28 -21.32
C LYS A 217 12.72 -1.81 -21.75
N ILE A 218 13.23 -0.92 -20.89
CA ILE A 218 13.43 0.49 -21.25
C ILE A 218 14.44 0.63 -22.40
N ALA A 219 15.55 -0.12 -22.39
CA ALA A 219 16.54 -0.05 -23.46
C ALA A 219 15.97 -0.51 -24.81
N GLU A 220 15.15 -1.57 -24.81
CA GLU A 220 14.44 -2.07 -26.01
C GLU A 220 13.39 -1.06 -26.52
N LEU A 221 12.68 -0.40 -25.61
CA LEU A 221 11.76 0.69 -25.93
C LEU A 221 12.50 1.89 -26.55
N GLU A 222 13.60 2.34 -25.94
CA GLU A 222 14.42 3.45 -26.45
C GLU A 222 14.93 3.17 -27.87
N LYS A 223 15.37 1.92 -28.13
CA LYS A 223 15.75 1.48 -29.47
C LYS A 223 14.58 1.60 -30.45
N SER A 224 13.42 1.05 -30.10
CA SER A 224 12.22 1.06 -30.96
C SER A 224 11.76 2.49 -31.29
N LEU A 225 11.82 3.39 -30.30
CA LEU A 225 11.52 4.81 -30.47
C LEU A 225 12.50 5.49 -31.44
N LYS A 226 13.81 5.22 -31.29
CA LYS A 226 14.85 5.76 -32.17
C LYS A 226 14.70 5.28 -33.61
N GLU A 227 14.33 4.01 -33.80
CA GLU A 227 14.10 3.39 -35.10
C GLU A 227 12.74 3.74 -35.72
N LYS A 228 11.92 4.54 -35.02
CA LYS A 228 10.56 4.89 -35.45
C LYS A 228 9.65 3.68 -35.69
N SER A 229 9.90 2.58 -34.98
CA SER A 229 9.08 1.37 -35.01
C SER A 229 7.94 1.53 -34.01
N TRP A 230 6.85 2.17 -34.43
CA TRP A 230 5.82 2.68 -33.53
C TRP A 230 5.00 1.59 -32.84
N GLU A 231 4.64 0.51 -33.53
CA GLU A 231 3.97 -0.63 -32.92
C GLU A 231 4.87 -1.31 -31.89
N ALA A 232 6.17 -1.45 -32.20
CA ALA A 232 7.15 -2.02 -31.28
C ALA A 232 7.37 -1.11 -30.05
N ALA A 233 7.40 0.20 -30.23
CA ALA A 233 7.48 1.15 -29.12
C ALA A 233 6.21 1.14 -28.26
N ALA A 234 5.02 1.06 -28.86
CA ALA A 234 3.77 0.91 -28.12
C ALA A 234 3.76 -0.39 -27.30
N ALA A 235 4.20 -1.50 -27.89
CA ALA A 235 4.38 -2.77 -27.19
C ALA A 235 5.43 -2.67 -26.06
N GLY A 236 6.53 -1.94 -26.28
CA GLY A 236 7.56 -1.69 -25.27
C GLY A 236 7.04 -0.94 -24.04
N PHE A 237 6.25 0.12 -24.23
CA PHE A 237 5.53 0.78 -23.13
C PHE A 237 4.56 -0.19 -22.43
N GLY A 238 3.81 -0.99 -23.18
CA GLY A 238 2.88 -1.98 -22.66
C GLY A 238 3.55 -3.09 -21.82
N ALA A 239 4.75 -3.53 -22.22
CA ALA A 239 5.50 -4.58 -21.55
C ALA A 239 6.07 -4.16 -20.18
N ILE A 240 6.19 -2.86 -19.93
CA ILE A 240 6.55 -2.29 -18.62
C ILE A 240 5.28 -2.17 -17.78
N THR A 241 4.84 -3.29 -17.21
CA THR A 241 3.61 -3.40 -16.40
C THR A 241 3.79 -2.97 -14.94
N ARG A 242 5.02 -3.03 -14.42
CA ARG A 242 5.41 -2.54 -13.09
C ARG A 242 6.63 -1.65 -13.23
N VAL A 243 6.59 -0.46 -12.64
CA VAL A 243 7.67 0.54 -12.73
C VAL A 243 8.30 0.74 -11.35
N PRO A 244 9.55 0.32 -11.13
CA PRO A 244 10.29 0.63 -9.91
C PRO A 244 10.42 2.13 -9.71
N ALA A 245 10.34 2.59 -8.45
CA ALA A 245 10.50 4.01 -8.10
C ALA A 245 11.79 4.62 -8.68
N LYS A 246 12.89 3.85 -8.70
CA LYS A 246 14.17 4.25 -9.28
C LYS A 246 14.10 4.54 -10.79
N LEU A 247 13.22 3.86 -11.52
CA LEU A 247 13.10 3.95 -12.97
C LEU A 247 11.89 4.78 -13.43
N ALA A 248 10.97 5.11 -12.52
CA ALA A 248 9.77 5.90 -12.79
C ALA A 248 10.06 7.25 -13.46
N PRO A 249 11.07 8.05 -13.05
CA PRO A 249 11.40 9.29 -13.75
C PRO A 249 11.78 9.07 -15.22
N LYS A 250 12.52 7.99 -15.52
CA LYS A 250 12.95 7.67 -16.89
C LYS A 250 11.78 7.23 -17.76
N VAL A 251 10.92 6.33 -17.27
CA VAL A 251 9.73 5.89 -18.00
C VAL A 251 8.76 7.05 -18.22
N ALA A 252 8.54 7.90 -17.20
CA ALA A 252 7.69 9.08 -17.33
C ALA A 252 8.22 10.08 -18.36
N ALA A 253 9.54 10.31 -18.40
CA ALA A 253 10.17 11.18 -19.40
C ALA A 253 9.97 10.67 -20.84
N LEU A 254 10.19 9.35 -21.06
CA LEU A 254 9.93 8.72 -22.35
C LEU A 254 8.46 8.82 -22.72
N ALA A 255 7.55 8.49 -21.80
CA ALA A 255 6.11 8.58 -22.03
C ALA A 255 5.68 10.01 -22.41
N LYS A 256 6.16 11.01 -21.66
CA LYS A 256 5.86 12.43 -21.91
C LYS A 256 6.20 12.89 -23.32
N ALA A 257 7.26 12.37 -23.92
CA ALA A 257 7.63 12.71 -25.29
C ALA A 257 6.63 12.19 -26.35
N HIS A 258 5.77 11.22 -25.98
CA HIS A 258 4.92 10.49 -26.92
C HIS A 258 3.43 10.50 -26.57
N VAL A 259 2.99 11.11 -25.46
CA VAL A 259 1.55 11.18 -25.08
C VAL A 259 0.65 11.91 -26.08
N LEU A 260 1.22 12.72 -26.98
CA LEU A 260 0.51 13.40 -28.08
C LEU A 260 1.01 12.94 -29.46
N SER A 261 1.56 11.73 -29.54
CA SER A 261 2.00 11.14 -30.82
C SER A 261 0.84 11.10 -31.83
N PRO A 262 1.09 11.38 -33.13
CA PRO A 262 0.09 11.15 -34.18
C PRO A 262 -0.26 9.65 -34.32
N GLU A 263 0.66 8.77 -33.92
CA GLU A 263 0.42 7.33 -33.85
C GLU A 263 -0.39 7.01 -32.60
N GLU A 264 -1.71 6.80 -32.78
CA GLU A 264 -2.64 6.63 -31.65
C GLU A 264 -2.23 5.50 -30.71
N SER A 265 -1.78 4.35 -31.25
CA SER A 265 -1.34 3.20 -30.46
C SER A 265 -0.19 3.54 -29.51
N LEU A 266 0.80 4.29 -30.02
CA LEU A 266 1.94 4.77 -29.24
C LEU A 266 1.51 5.78 -28.18
N ALA A 267 0.64 6.73 -28.54
CA ALA A 267 0.13 7.73 -27.60
C ALA A 267 -0.63 7.08 -26.43
N PHE A 268 -1.54 6.15 -26.71
CA PHE A 268 -2.27 5.43 -25.66
C PHE A 268 -1.33 4.60 -24.77
N ALA A 269 -0.36 3.92 -25.35
CA ALA A 269 0.62 3.15 -24.58
C ALA A 269 1.49 4.04 -23.68
N ALA A 270 1.92 5.19 -24.18
CA ALA A 270 2.67 6.19 -23.43
C ALA A 270 1.83 6.79 -22.29
N ILE A 271 0.57 7.15 -22.54
CA ILE A 271 -0.37 7.64 -21.51
C ILE A 271 -0.54 6.61 -20.38
N ALA A 272 -0.77 5.35 -20.75
CA ALA A 272 -0.92 4.27 -19.78
C ALA A 272 0.39 4.05 -18.97
N ALA A 273 1.55 4.09 -19.63
CA ALA A 273 2.85 3.95 -18.97
C ALA A 273 3.14 5.10 -17.99
N ALA A 274 2.81 6.34 -18.36
CA ALA A 274 2.90 7.48 -17.44
C ALA A 274 2.02 7.26 -16.20
N GLY A 275 0.80 6.72 -16.37
CA GLY A 275 -0.06 6.37 -15.23
C GLY A 275 0.58 5.42 -14.22
N ARG A 276 1.49 4.53 -14.65
CA ARG A 276 2.22 3.59 -13.79
C ARG A 276 3.46 4.17 -13.10
N CYS A 277 3.78 5.44 -13.34
CA CYS A 277 4.98 6.11 -12.82
C CYS A 277 4.69 6.97 -11.57
N GLY A 278 3.51 6.85 -10.95
CA GLY A 278 3.18 7.61 -9.75
C GLY A 278 3.28 9.12 -9.95
N ALA A 279 3.94 9.81 -9.01
CA ALA A 279 4.12 11.26 -9.06
C ALA A 279 4.87 11.75 -10.31
N ASP A 280 5.86 11.00 -10.79
CA ASP A 280 6.60 11.33 -12.02
C ASP A 280 5.68 11.30 -13.25
N GLY A 281 4.69 10.40 -13.23
CA GLY A 281 3.67 10.25 -14.27
C GLY A 281 2.74 11.46 -14.43
N VAL A 282 2.38 12.12 -13.33
CA VAL A 282 1.46 13.28 -13.33
C VAL A 282 1.99 14.40 -14.22
N ALA A 283 3.31 14.63 -14.19
CA ALA A 283 3.95 15.66 -15.00
C ALA A 283 3.90 15.37 -16.51
N ALA A 284 3.83 14.09 -16.90
CA ALA A 284 3.66 13.67 -18.29
C ALA A 284 2.21 13.83 -18.76
N LEU A 285 1.25 13.56 -17.87
CA LEU A 285 -0.18 13.51 -18.21
C LEU A 285 -0.85 14.88 -18.24
N LYS A 286 -0.46 15.81 -17.36
CA LYS A 286 -1.13 17.13 -17.22
C LYS A 286 -1.11 18.02 -18.47
N GLY A 287 -0.23 17.71 -19.44
CA GLY A 287 -0.09 18.50 -20.67
C GLY A 287 -1.09 18.15 -21.77
N ILE A 288 -1.91 17.11 -21.60
CA ILE A 288 -2.81 16.61 -22.65
C ILE A 288 -4.06 17.51 -22.70
N PRO A 289 -4.35 18.18 -23.84
CA PRO A 289 -5.47 19.11 -23.94
C PRO A 289 -6.82 18.41 -23.80
N GLY A 290 -7.72 18.97 -23.00
CA GLY A 290 -9.10 18.47 -22.86
C GLY A 290 -9.94 18.53 -24.15
N THR A 291 -9.46 19.21 -25.19
CA THR A 291 -10.07 19.24 -26.53
C THR A 291 -9.78 17.98 -27.34
N ASN A 292 -8.73 17.22 -27.02
CA ASN A 292 -8.50 15.90 -27.58
C ASN A 292 -9.21 14.87 -26.70
N GLU A 293 -10.50 14.68 -26.94
CA GLU A 293 -11.37 13.86 -26.08
C GLU A 293 -10.80 12.45 -25.84
N LYS A 294 -10.26 11.79 -26.87
CA LYS A 294 -9.66 10.46 -26.77
C LYS A 294 -8.49 10.43 -25.77
N PHE A 295 -7.49 11.28 -25.99
CA PHE A 295 -6.29 11.28 -25.15
C PHE A 295 -6.55 11.87 -23.77
N ALA A 296 -7.41 12.88 -23.64
CA ALA A 296 -7.80 13.45 -22.36
C ALA A 296 -8.57 12.45 -21.49
N THR A 297 -9.44 11.64 -22.08
CA THR A 297 -10.14 10.54 -21.37
C THR A 297 -9.13 9.52 -20.84
N ALA A 298 -8.21 9.06 -21.70
CA ALA A 298 -7.15 8.14 -21.28
C ALA A 298 -6.22 8.76 -20.21
N ALA A 299 -5.90 10.04 -20.34
CA ALA A 299 -5.08 10.77 -19.37
C ALA A 299 -5.78 10.91 -18.02
N ALA A 300 -7.07 11.18 -17.98
CA ALA A 300 -7.86 11.22 -16.75
C ALA A 300 -7.82 9.88 -16.02
N THR A 301 -8.03 8.77 -16.75
CA THR A 301 -7.88 7.42 -16.19
C THR A 301 -6.47 7.17 -15.67
N ALA A 302 -5.45 7.48 -16.47
CA ALA A 302 -4.05 7.28 -16.09
C ALA A 302 -3.64 8.12 -14.86
N LEU A 303 -4.16 9.34 -14.74
CA LEU A 303 -3.96 10.22 -13.57
C LEU A 303 -4.53 9.57 -12.30
N GLY A 304 -5.70 8.93 -12.38
CA GLY A 304 -6.24 8.13 -11.27
C GLY A 304 -5.33 6.95 -10.89
N VAL A 305 -4.83 6.23 -11.90
CA VAL A 305 -3.90 5.09 -11.70
C VAL A 305 -2.58 5.50 -11.05
N THR A 306 -2.13 6.76 -11.21
CA THR A 306 -0.91 7.22 -10.53
C THR A 306 -0.98 7.11 -9.01
N GLY A 307 -2.19 7.17 -8.42
CA GLY A 307 -2.37 7.23 -6.97
C GLY A 307 -1.76 8.48 -6.32
N ALA A 308 -1.23 9.42 -7.11
CA ALA A 308 -0.47 10.55 -6.59
C ALA A 308 -1.43 11.70 -6.23
N PRO A 309 -1.33 12.30 -5.02
CA PRO A 309 -2.15 13.46 -4.65
C PRO A 309 -2.02 14.64 -5.62
N ALA A 310 -0.87 14.77 -6.28
CA ALA A 310 -0.64 15.80 -7.30
C ALA A 310 -1.55 15.64 -8.54
N ALA A 311 -2.16 14.48 -8.77
CA ALA A 311 -3.11 14.25 -9.86
C ALA A 311 -4.46 14.97 -9.67
N VAL A 312 -4.79 15.41 -8.45
CA VAL A 312 -6.07 16.09 -8.17
C VAL A 312 -6.23 17.38 -8.98
N GLU A 313 -5.16 18.18 -9.13
CA GLU A 313 -5.19 19.44 -9.87
C GLU A 313 -5.53 19.26 -11.37
N PRO A 314 -4.80 18.42 -12.15
CA PRO A 314 -5.15 18.21 -13.55
C PRO A 314 -6.50 17.49 -13.74
N LEU A 315 -6.89 16.59 -12.83
CA LEU A 315 -8.23 15.99 -12.86
C LEU A 315 -9.34 17.02 -12.63
N PHE A 316 -9.14 17.97 -11.72
CA PHE A 316 -10.06 19.09 -11.54
C PHE A 316 -10.14 19.98 -12.79
N ALA A 317 -9.04 20.17 -13.52
CA ALA A 317 -9.08 20.84 -14.82
C ALA A 317 -9.94 20.08 -15.84
N TYR A 318 -9.84 18.75 -15.89
CA TYR A 318 -10.65 17.89 -16.76
C TYR A 318 -12.14 17.87 -16.42
N LEU A 319 -12.51 17.98 -15.14
CA LEU A 319 -13.92 18.15 -14.73
C LEU A 319 -14.59 19.38 -15.37
N LYS A 320 -13.81 20.42 -15.67
CA LYS A 320 -14.29 21.70 -16.22
C LYS A 320 -14.26 21.76 -17.75
N THR A 321 -13.88 20.67 -18.42
CA THR A 321 -13.83 20.63 -19.89
C THR A 321 -15.22 20.63 -20.51
N LYS A 322 -15.32 20.92 -21.81
CA LYS A 322 -16.62 20.85 -22.53
C LYS A 322 -17.10 19.41 -22.76
N SER A 323 -16.21 18.43 -22.78
CA SER A 323 -16.55 17.02 -23.00
C SER A 323 -17.09 16.36 -21.72
N ASP A 324 -18.31 15.85 -21.77
CA ASP A 324 -18.90 15.09 -20.65
C ASP A 324 -18.12 13.80 -20.41
N THR A 325 -17.63 13.14 -21.46
CA THR A 325 -16.80 11.94 -21.40
C THR A 325 -15.54 12.18 -20.56
N VAL A 326 -14.79 13.24 -20.88
CA VAL A 326 -13.54 13.59 -20.17
C VAL A 326 -13.83 13.94 -18.70
N ALA A 327 -14.90 14.69 -18.45
CA ALA A 327 -15.28 15.07 -17.09
C ALA A 327 -15.72 13.86 -16.26
N MET A 328 -16.48 12.92 -16.83
CA MET A 328 -16.88 11.69 -16.12
C MET A 328 -15.68 10.79 -15.82
N ALA A 329 -14.73 10.66 -16.77
CA ALA A 329 -13.48 9.94 -16.52
C ALA A 329 -12.66 10.59 -15.39
N ALA A 330 -12.59 11.92 -15.35
CA ALA A 330 -11.92 12.64 -14.29
C ALA A 330 -12.60 12.48 -12.93
N ALA A 331 -13.94 12.46 -12.89
CA ALA A 331 -14.71 12.18 -11.68
C ALA A 331 -14.42 10.77 -11.13
N ALA A 332 -14.43 9.76 -12.01
CA ALA A 332 -14.11 8.39 -11.65
C ALA A 332 -12.67 8.28 -11.10
N ALA A 333 -11.70 8.95 -11.74
CA ALA A 333 -10.32 8.98 -11.26
C ALA A 333 -10.18 9.66 -9.89
N LEU A 334 -10.89 10.75 -9.62
CA LEU A 334 -10.94 11.40 -8.29
C LEU A 334 -11.60 10.50 -7.23
N ALA A 335 -12.56 9.65 -7.62
CA ALA A 335 -13.13 8.64 -6.73
C ALA A 335 -12.10 7.56 -6.36
N VAL A 336 -11.27 7.15 -7.33
CA VAL A 336 -10.20 6.18 -7.10
C VAL A 336 -9.11 6.77 -6.19
N LEU A 337 -8.73 8.04 -6.39
CA LEU A 337 -7.72 8.70 -5.56
C LEU A 337 -8.17 8.89 -4.12
N GLY A 338 -9.45 9.24 -3.92
CA GLY A 338 -10.00 9.48 -2.58
C GLY A 338 -9.32 10.63 -1.82
N GLY A 339 -9.58 10.68 -0.52
CA GLY A 339 -9.03 11.71 0.38
C GLY A 339 -9.71 13.08 0.25
N ASP A 340 -9.37 13.98 1.17
CA ASP A 340 -10.04 15.28 1.29
C ASP A 340 -9.85 16.18 0.07
N ALA A 341 -8.67 16.15 -0.55
CA ALA A 341 -8.38 16.95 -1.74
C ALA A 341 -9.23 16.51 -2.95
N ALA A 342 -9.31 15.21 -3.23
CA ALA A 342 -10.12 14.71 -4.33
C ALA A 342 -11.62 14.91 -4.05
N THR A 343 -12.05 14.72 -2.79
CA THR A 343 -13.41 15.02 -2.34
C THR A 343 -13.76 16.50 -2.55
N GLY A 344 -12.85 17.41 -2.19
CA GLY A 344 -13.00 18.84 -2.43
C GLY A 344 -13.11 19.19 -3.91
N ALA A 345 -12.31 18.55 -4.76
CA ALA A 345 -12.38 18.73 -6.22
C ALA A 345 -13.72 18.27 -6.81
N LEU A 346 -14.28 17.15 -6.33
CA LEU A 346 -15.60 16.66 -6.75
C LEU A 346 -16.72 17.62 -6.32
N VAL A 347 -16.67 18.14 -5.10
CA VAL A 347 -17.61 19.16 -4.59
C VAL A 347 -17.56 20.44 -5.43
N ALA A 348 -16.36 20.91 -5.77
CA ALA A 348 -16.17 22.06 -6.64
C ALA A 348 -16.69 21.79 -8.06
N GLY A 349 -16.48 20.56 -8.57
CA GLY A 349 -17.02 20.10 -9.85
C GLY A 349 -18.55 20.10 -9.90
N LEU A 350 -19.22 19.59 -8.87
CA LEU A 350 -20.69 19.63 -8.77
C LEU A 350 -21.22 21.06 -8.76
N SER A 351 -20.60 21.94 -7.96
CA SER A 351 -20.95 23.35 -7.90
C SER A 351 -20.83 24.02 -9.28
N ASN A 352 -19.78 23.71 -10.03
CA ASN A 352 -19.59 24.21 -11.40
C ASN A 352 -20.69 23.69 -12.35
N CYS A 353 -20.98 22.38 -12.33
CA CYS A 353 -22.04 21.80 -13.15
C CYS A 353 -23.40 22.45 -12.87
N GLU A 354 -23.72 22.75 -11.62
CA GLU A 354 -24.99 23.40 -11.29
C GLU A 354 -25.05 24.86 -11.78
N ALA A 355 -23.94 25.58 -11.71
CA ALA A 355 -23.88 26.98 -12.13
C ALA A 355 -23.87 27.13 -13.65
N LEU A 356 -23.13 26.27 -14.37
CA LEU A 356 -22.81 26.47 -15.78
C LEU A 356 -23.39 25.40 -16.72
N LEU A 357 -23.68 24.19 -16.23
CA LEU A 357 -24.08 23.03 -17.05
C LEU A 357 -25.21 22.19 -16.39
N PRO A 358 -26.35 22.80 -16.00
CA PRO A 358 -27.32 22.16 -15.11
C PRO A 358 -27.99 20.91 -15.68
N ALA A 359 -28.06 20.78 -17.01
CA ALA A 359 -28.63 19.63 -17.72
C ALA A 359 -27.59 18.57 -18.13
N SER A 360 -26.30 18.77 -17.81
CA SER A 360 -25.25 17.84 -18.27
C SER A 360 -25.31 16.50 -17.54
N PRO A 361 -25.20 15.37 -18.26
CA PRO A 361 -25.15 14.03 -17.66
C PRO A 361 -23.95 13.83 -16.72
N ARG A 362 -22.88 14.64 -16.85
CA ARG A 362 -21.70 14.54 -15.96
C ARG A 362 -22.04 14.76 -14.49
N LYS A 363 -23.13 15.49 -14.19
CA LYS A 363 -23.58 15.72 -12.81
C LYS A 363 -23.77 14.40 -12.06
N GLY A 364 -24.36 13.40 -12.73
CA GLY A 364 -24.57 12.07 -12.15
C GLY A 364 -23.25 11.37 -11.83
N GLY A 365 -22.30 11.37 -12.78
CA GLY A 365 -20.98 10.76 -12.59
C GLY A 365 -20.16 11.41 -11.46
N ILE A 366 -20.20 12.74 -11.34
CA ILE A 366 -19.50 13.45 -10.24
C ILE A 366 -20.17 13.15 -8.89
N LEU A 367 -21.50 13.05 -8.85
CA LEU A 367 -22.24 12.71 -7.63
C LEU A 367 -21.95 11.28 -7.17
N GLU A 368 -21.90 10.32 -8.09
CA GLU A 368 -21.53 8.93 -7.79
C GLU A 368 -20.09 8.84 -7.24
N ALA A 369 -19.15 9.56 -7.86
CA ALA A 369 -17.78 9.65 -7.38
C ALA A 369 -17.70 10.23 -5.95
N LEU A 370 -18.50 11.27 -5.64
CA LEU A 370 -18.55 11.86 -4.30
C LEU A 370 -19.12 10.88 -3.26
N ASN A 371 -20.17 10.14 -3.63
CA ASN A 371 -20.76 9.11 -2.77
C ASN A 371 -19.72 8.05 -2.41
N ARG A 372 -18.92 7.59 -3.39
CA ARG A 372 -17.82 6.63 -3.15
C ARG A 372 -16.77 7.17 -2.18
N ASN A 373 -16.32 8.41 -2.35
CA ASN A 373 -15.29 9.00 -1.48
C ASN A 373 -15.76 9.25 -0.04
N THR A 374 -17.06 9.49 0.14
CA THR A 374 -17.62 9.87 1.45
C THR A 374 -18.32 8.72 2.18
N GLY A 375 -18.60 7.62 1.49
CA GLY A 375 -19.46 6.54 1.98
C GLY A 375 -20.92 6.97 2.18
N GLN A 376 -21.31 8.13 1.65
CA GLN A 376 -22.67 8.67 1.74
C GLN A 376 -23.48 8.35 0.48
N SER A 377 -24.79 8.54 0.55
CA SER A 377 -25.69 8.46 -0.61
C SER A 377 -26.43 9.77 -0.78
N PHE A 378 -25.91 10.62 -1.66
CA PHE A 378 -26.57 11.86 -2.07
C PHE A 378 -27.39 11.59 -3.34
N ALA A 379 -28.70 11.78 -3.26
CA ALA A 379 -29.64 11.74 -4.38
C ALA A 379 -29.94 13.14 -4.93
N LYS A 380 -29.82 14.18 -4.10
CA LYS A 380 -30.16 15.56 -4.47
C LYS A 380 -29.06 16.57 -4.12
N ALA A 381 -29.08 17.69 -4.84
CA ALA A 381 -28.18 18.81 -4.64
C ALA A 381 -28.18 19.34 -3.19
N SER A 382 -29.37 19.39 -2.57
CA SER A 382 -29.56 19.84 -1.20
C SER A 382 -28.85 18.96 -0.17
N GLU A 383 -28.68 17.66 -0.46
CA GLU A 383 -28.17 16.68 0.49
C GLU A 383 -26.65 16.79 0.64
N TRP A 384 -25.91 16.81 -0.47
CA TRP A 384 -24.46 16.96 -0.41
C TRP A 384 -24.04 18.36 0.07
N LYS A 385 -24.84 19.41 -0.22
CA LYS A 385 -24.60 20.77 0.30
C LYS A 385 -24.80 20.85 1.80
N LYS A 386 -25.86 20.20 2.32
CA LYS A 386 -26.11 20.10 3.76
C LYS A 386 -24.96 19.36 4.45
N TRP A 387 -24.55 18.21 3.91
CA TRP A 387 -23.40 17.46 4.40
C TRP A 387 -22.12 18.31 4.45
N LEU A 388 -21.83 19.07 3.39
CA LEU A 388 -20.66 19.95 3.34
C LEU A 388 -20.71 21.03 4.44
N ALA A 389 -21.88 21.63 4.65
CA ALA A 389 -22.08 22.65 5.68
C ALA A 389 -21.96 22.10 7.11
N GLU A 390 -22.29 20.82 7.33
CA GLU A 390 -22.10 20.13 8.60
C GLU A 390 -20.64 19.72 8.82
N LYS A 391 -19.93 19.30 7.76
CA LYS A 391 -18.49 18.96 7.83
C LYS A 391 -17.64 20.18 8.20
N GLY A 392 -17.95 21.37 7.68
CA GLY A 392 -17.20 22.61 7.97
C GLY A 392 -17.38 23.20 9.38
N LYS A 393 -18.26 22.61 10.21
CA LYS A 393 -18.49 23.03 11.61
C LYS A 393 -17.75 22.14 12.63
N LYS A 394 -17.15 21.05 12.18
CA LYS A 394 -16.31 20.14 12.98
C LYS A 394 -14.85 20.37 12.62
#